data_AF-A0A0X3WZ95-F1
#
_entry.id   AF-A0A0X3WZ95-F1
#
_cell.length_a   1.000
_cell.length_b   1.000
_cell.length_c   1.000
_cell.angle_alpha   90.00
_cell.angle_beta   90.00
_cell.angle_gamma   90.00
#
_symmetry.space_group_name_H-M   'P 1'
#
loop_
_entity.id
_entity.type
_entity.pdbx_description
1 polymer ?
#
loop_
_entity_poly.entity_id
_entity_poly.type
_entity_poly.pdbx_seq_one_letter_code
_entity_poly.pdbx_strand_id
1 'polypeptide(L)'
;MSGRIPWPVPEPHLPSGAHPAPAVATRAATDAFRAAREAYDRAQLAKKVRVGADGTPTMRLDILVDTAMAEVVNAHRINLLSEELGRIDNGSAVTLVTDPVDGTANAASGVLSAFAGVIAVDGVPTDALASWLDTGRC
;
A
#
# COMPACT_ATOMS: atom_id res chain seq x y z
N MET A 1 -4.76 18.74 -22.03
CA MET A 1 -4.65 17.26 -21.90
C MET A 1 -4.71 16.94 -20.42
N SER A 2 -5.53 15.98 -20.00
CA SER A 2 -5.60 15.60 -18.60
C SER A 2 -4.22 15.12 -18.12
N GLY A 3 -3.67 15.71 -17.07
CA GLY A 3 -2.40 15.28 -16.47
C GLY A 3 -2.50 13.98 -15.68
N ARG A 4 -3.64 13.26 -15.78
CA ARG A 4 -3.92 11.99 -15.11
C ARG A 4 -3.26 10.82 -15.84
N ILE A 5 -3.08 9.72 -15.13
CA ILE A 5 -2.46 8.50 -15.65
C ILE A 5 -3.57 7.56 -16.14
N PRO A 6 -3.72 7.33 -17.46
CA PRO A 6 -4.85 6.58 -18.01
C PRO A 6 -4.70 5.06 -17.92
N TRP A 7 -3.52 4.57 -17.51
CA TRP A 7 -3.27 3.14 -17.39
C TRP A 7 -4.14 2.53 -16.29
N PRO A 8 -4.78 1.37 -16.52
CA PRO A 8 -5.69 0.77 -15.54
C PRO A 8 -4.93 0.24 -14.31
N VAL A 9 -5.62 0.16 -13.18
CA VAL A 9 -5.15 -0.51 -11.97
C VAL A 9 -6.00 -1.78 -11.80
N PRO A 10 -5.56 -2.93 -12.31
CA PRO A 10 -6.34 -4.17 -12.25
C PRO A 10 -6.44 -4.72 -10.82
N GLU A 11 -7.32 -5.69 -10.62
CA GLU A 11 -7.39 -6.45 -9.37
C GLU A 11 -6.11 -7.27 -9.13
N PRO A 12 -5.67 -7.44 -7.88
CA PRO A 12 -4.52 -8.29 -7.57
C PRO A 12 -4.87 -9.78 -7.74
N HIS A 13 -4.00 -10.50 -8.43
CA HIS A 13 -4.07 -11.94 -8.67
C HIS A 13 -3.47 -12.71 -7.48
N LEU A 14 -4.15 -12.65 -6.35
CA LEU A 14 -3.69 -13.27 -5.11
C LEU A 14 -3.50 -14.81 -5.25
N PRO A 15 -2.40 -15.38 -4.71
CA PRO A 15 -2.23 -16.82 -4.62
C PRO A 15 -3.34 -17.50 -3.80
N SER A 16 -3.75 -18.71 -4.19
CA SER A 16 -4.86 -19.45 -3.56
C SER A 16 -4.66 -19.83 -2.08
N GLY A 17 -3.43 -19.69 -1.57
CA GLY A 17 -3.07 -19.94 -0.16
C GLY A 17 -2.50 -18.72 0.55
N ALA A 18 -2.62 -17.51 -0.02
CA ALA A 18 -2.10 -16.31 0.62
C ALA A 18 -2.72 -16.11 2.00
N HIS A 19 -1.90 -15.75 2.98
CA HIS A 19 -2.40 -15.39 4.30
C HIS A 19 -3.49 -14.30 4.19
N PRO A 20 -4.56 -14.33 5.02
CA PRO A 20 -5.67 -13.36 4.90
C PRO A 20 -5.24 -11.91 5.14
N ALA A 21 -4.31 -11.67 6.07
CA ALA A 21 -3.82 -10.33 6.41
C ALA A 21 -3.18 -9.57 5.23
N PRO A 22 -2.17 -10.11 4.51
CA PRO A 22 -1.59 -9.42 3.36
C PRO A 22 -2.57 -9.39 2.19
N ALA A 23 -3.41 -10.42 2.01
CA ALA A 23 -4.46 -10.44 0.99
C ALA A 23 -5.45 -9.27 1.12
N VAL A 24 -5.96 -9.00 2.34
CA VAL A 24 -6.89 -7.90 2.57
C VAL A 24 -6.19 -6.54 2.44
N ALA A 25 -4.95 -6.43 2.93
CA ALA A 25 -4.15 -5.22 2.81
C ALA A 25 -3.82 -4.87 1.35
N THR A 26 -3.40 -5.85 0.54
CA THR A 26 -3.12 -5.65 -0.89
C THR A 26 -4.34 -5.17 -1.65
N ARG A 27 -5.53 -5.71 -1.36
CA ARG A 27 -6.78 -5.24 -1.98
C ARG A 27 -7.09 -3.80 -1.59
N ALA A 28 -7.04 -3.49 -0.29
CA ALA A 28 -7.28 -2.13 0.21
C ALA A 28 -6.30 -1.12 -0.39
N ALA A 29 -5.01 -1.47 -0.46
CA ALA A 29 -3.99 -0.63 -1.07
C ALA A 29 -4.25 -0.43 -2.58
N THR A 30 -4.59 -1.50 -3.30
CA THR A 30 -4.90 -1.44 -4.74
C THR A 30 -6.12 -0.56 -5.02
N ASP A 31 -7.18 -0.69 -4.22
CA ASP A 31 -8.41 0.11 -4.36
C ASP A 31 -8.14 1.59 -4.10
N ALA A 32 -7.39 1.90 -3.04
CA ALA A 32 -7.00 3.27 -2.71
C ALA A 32 -6.10 3.89 -3.78
N PHE A 33 -5.15 3.11 -4.31
CA PHE A 33 -4.26 3.52 -5.39
C PHE A 33 -5.03 3.83 -6.68
N ARG A 34 -5.99 2.97 -7.03
CA ARG A 34 -6.92 3.17 -8.16
C ARG A 34 -7.70 4.48 -7.99
N ALA A 35 -8.36 4.65 -6.85
CA ALA A 35 -9.14 5.85 -6.54
C ALA A 35 -8.28 7.12 -6.59
N ALA A 36 -7.03 7.07 -6.10
CA ALA A 36 -6.12 8.19 -6.16
C ALA A 36 -5.78 8.58 -7.61
N ARG A 37 -5.50 7.60 -8.49
CA ARG A 37 -5.20 7.87 -9.91
C ARG A 37 -6.40 8.38 -10.71
N GLU A 38 -7.61 7.99 -10.32
CA GLU A 38 -8.84 8.52 -10.90
C GLU A 38 -9.10 9.97 -10.48
N ALA A 39 -8.79 10.32 -9.23
CA ALA A 39 -9.06 11.63 -8.65
C ALA A 39 -8.01 12.70 -9.01
N TYR A 40 -6.72 12.34 -9.03
CA TYR A 40 -5.61 13.28 -9.06
C TYR A 40 -4.74 13.18 -10.32
N ASP A 41 -4.18 14.30 -10.76
CA ASP A 41 -3.13 14.32 -11.78
C ASP A 41 -1.74 13.97 -11.20
N ARG A 42 -0.75 13.77 -12.08
CA ARG A 42 0.62 13.41 -11.68
C ARG A 42 1.25 14.38 -10.68
N ALA A 43 1.07 15.69 -10.88
CA ALA A 43 1.65 16.71 -9.99
C ALA A 43 0.97 16.71 -8.63
N GLN A 44 -0.34 16.45 -8.58
CA GLN A 44 -1.09 16.29 -7.35
C GLN A 44 -0.67 15.01 -6.61
N LEU A 45 -0.50 13.88 -7.30
CA LEU A 45 -0.02 12.63 -6.68
C LEU A 45 1.39 12.81 -6.09
N ALA A 46 2.29 13.44 -6.84
CA ALA A 46 3.68 13.67 -6.44
C ALA A 46 3.88 14.78 -5.38
N LYS A 47 2.81 15.47 -4.97
CA LYS A 47 2.93 16.55 -3.99
C LYS A 47 3.40 15.96 -2.66
N LYS A 48 4.53 16.46 -2.15
CA LYS A 48 5.00 16.19 -0.79
C LYS A 48 4.05 16.85 0.22
N VAL A 49 3.49 16.06 1.13
CA VAL A 49 2.44 16.54 2.05
C VAL A 49 2.83 16.44 3.52
N ARG A 50 3.75 15.54 3.88
CA ARG A 50 4.29 15.40 5.23
C ARG A 50 5.68 14.72 5.21
N VAL A 51 6.21 14.45 6.39
CA VAL A 51 7.36 13.56 6.59
C VAL A 51 6.83 12.24 7.15
N GLY A 52 7.30 11.12 6.60
CA GLY A 52 6.91 9.77 6.94
C GLY A 52 7.45 9.33 8.30
N ALA A 53 7.01 8.17 8.77
CA ALA A 53 7.51 7.59 10.02
C ALA A 53 8.96 7.11 9.88
N ASP A 54 9.39 6.83 8.65
CA ASP A 54 10.77 6.55 8.23
C ASP A 54 11.68 7.81 8.19
N GLY A 55 11.10 9.01 8.29
CA GLY A 55 11.80 10.28 8.23
C GLY A 55 12.00 10.86 6.83
N THR A 56 11.38 10.30 5.79
CA THR A 56 11.52 10.81 4.41
C THR A 56 10.31 11.65 3.98
N PRO A 57 10.43 12.50 2.93
CA PRO A 57 9.29 13.28 2.45
C PRO A 57 8.22 12.41 1.76
N THR A 58 7.05 12.31 2.40
CA THR A 58 5.92 11.52 1.92
C THR A 58 5.12 12.22 0.83
N MET A 59 4.77 11.52 -0.25
CA MET A 59 3.87 12.06 -1.28
C MET A 59 2.40 11.90 -0.90
N ARG A 60 1.51 12.65 -1.56
CA ARG A 60 0.06 12.53 -1.34
C ARG A 60 -0.42 11.10 -1.61
N LEU A 61 0.11 10.48 -2.65
CA LEU A 61 -0.26 9.11 -3.04
C LEU A 61 -0.04 8.13 -1.88
N ASP A 62 1.14 8.17 -1.26
CA ASP A 62 1.50 7.34 -0.11
C ASP A 62 0.48 7.46 1.01
N ILE A 63 0.12 8.70 1.39
CA ILE A 63 -0.84 8.94 2.48
C ILE A 63 -2.21 8.36 2.18
N LEU A 64 -2.68 8.53 0.95
CA LEU A 64 -4.01 8.04 0.56
C LEU A 64 -4.05 6.51 0.64
N VAL A 65 -3.00 5.85 0.16
CA VAL A 65 -2.93 4.39 0.12
C VAL A 65 -2.70 3.82 1.52
N ASP A 66 -1.70 4.32 2.25
CA ASP A 66 -1.35 3.81 3.58
C ASP A 66 -2.50 4.03 4.57
N THR A 67 -3.17 5.19 4.54
CA THR A 67 -4.33 5.46 5.43
C THR A 67 -5.49 4.52 5.16
N ALA A 68 -5.88 4.34 3.89
CA ALA A 68 -7.00 3.46 3.54
C ALA A 68 -6.70 1.99 3.86
N MET A 69 -5.46 1.54 3.62
CA MET A 69 -5.03 0.20 4.00
C MET A 69 -5.02 0.04 5.53
N ALA A 70 -4.48 1.01 6.27
CA ALA A 70 -4.41 0.98 7.72
C ALA A 70 -5.80 0.90 8.37
N GLU A 71 -6.81 1.58 7.84
CA GLU A 71 -8.20 1.48 8.31
C GLU A 71 -8.72 0.04 8.24
N VAL A 72 -8.46 -0.65 7.12
CA VAL A 72 -8.87 -2.04 6.91
C VAL A 72 -8.08 -2.99 7.82
N VAL A 73 -6.75 -2.86 7.86
CA VAL A 73 -5.87 -3.67 8.73
C VAL A 73 -6.29 -3.53 10.21
N ASN A 74 -6.62 -2.31 10.62
CA ASN A 74 -7.09 -2.01 11.97
C ASN A 74 -8.47 -2.63 12.27
N ALA A 75 -9.40 -2.58 11.32
CA ALA A 75 -10.72 -3.22 11.46
C ALA A 75 -10.60 -4.75 11.64
N HIS A 76 -9.55 -5.36 11.06
CA HIS A 76 -9.22 -6.78 11.24
C HIS A 76 -8.38 -7.09 12.49
N ARG A 77 -8.07 -6.08 13.32
CA ARG A 77 -7.23 -6.19 14.53
C ARG A 77 -5.86 -6.81 14.27
N ILE A 78 -5.24 -6.49 13.14
CA ILE A 78 -3.86 -6.86 12.83
C ILE A 78 -2.94 -5.72 13.28
N ASN A 79 -1.75 -6.01 13.83
CA ASN A 79 -0.77 -4.96 14.08
C ASN A 79 -0.19 -4.48 12.76
N LEU A 80 0.11 -3.19 12.64
CA LEU A 80 0.72 -2.61 11.44
C LEU A 80 2.07 -1.99 11.77
N LEU A 81 3.04 -2.22 10.90
CA LEU A 81 4.23 -1.40 10.75
C LEU A 81 4.32 -0.96 9.29
N SER A 82 3.94 0.27 9.00
CA SER A 82 4.04 0.86 7.67
C SER A 82 5.09 1.97 7.62
N GLU A 83 5.66 2.18 6.44
CA GLU A 83 6.66 3.23 6.18
C GLU A 83 6.16 4.63 6.58
N GLU A 84 4.88 4.94 6.31
CA GLU A 84 4.40 6.31 6.36
C GLU A 84 3.60 6.64 7.62
N LEU A 85 2.81 5.69 8.14
CA LEU A 85 2.04 5.85 9.38
C LEU A 85 2.77 5.29 10.61
N GLY A 86 3.84 4.51 10.43
CA GLY A 86 4.59 3.91 11.53
C GLY A 86 3.85 2.72 12.13
N ARG A 87 3.73 2.70 13.46
CA ARG A 87 3.21 1.53 14.20
C ARG A 87 1.77 1.72 14.66
N ILE A 88 0.92 0.73 14.36
CA ILE A 88 -0.39 0.53 14.99
C ILE A 88 -0.34 -0.78 15.77
N ASP A 89 -0.59 -0.71 17.07
CA ASP A 89 -0.62 -1.88 17.96
C ASP A 89 -2.06 -2.24 18.33
N ASN A 90 -2.49 -3.40 17.88
CA ASN A 90 -3.82 -3.96 18.14
C ASN A 90 -3.80 -5.11 19.16
N GLY A 91 -2.64 -5.39 19.76
CA GLY A 91 -2.42 -6.51 20.67
C GLY A 91 -2.51 -7.87 19.99
N SER A 92 -2.27 -7.92 18.68
CA SER A 92 -2.35 -9.16 17.88
C SER A 92 -1.02 -9.92 17.89
N ALA A 93 -1.08 -11.25 17.76
CA ALA A 93 0.10 -12.06 17.43
C ALA A 93 0.57 -11.79 15.98
N VAL A 94 -0.34 -11.36 15.10
CA VAL A 94 -0.08 -11.10 13.68
C VAL A 94 0.28 -9.64 13.47
N THR A 95 1.42 -9.40 12.84
CA THR A 95 1.89 -8.08 12.43
C THR A 95 2.11 -8.07 10.92
N LEU A 96 1.50 -7.11 10.23
CA LEU A 96 1.81 -6.75 8.86
C LEU A 96 2.91 -5.68 8.87
N VAL A 97 4.05 -5.98 8.27
CA VAL A 97 5.10 -5.01 7.94
C VAL A 97 4.99 -4.71 6.46
N THR A 98 4.86 -3.45 6.05
CA THR A 98 4.50 -3.14 4.66
C THR A 98 5.01 -1.80 4.17
N ASP A 99 5.33 -1.77 2.87
CA ASP A 99 5.36 -0.58 2.04
C ASP A 99 4.16 -0.68 1.07
N PRO A 100 3.11 0.15 1.26
CA PRO A 100 1.92 0.08 0.43
C PRO A 100 2.14 0.52 -1.02
N VAL A 101 3.17 1.33 -1.30
CA VAL A 101 3.50 1.87 -2.63
C VAL A 101 5.03 1.95 -2.81
N ASP A 102 5.69 0.80 -2.95
CA ASP A 102 7.09 0.76 -3.34
C ASP A 102 7.27 1.40 -4.73
N GLY A 103 8.14 2.40 -4.78
CA GLY A 103 8.37 3.20 -5.97
C GLY A 103 7.32 4.29 -6.22
N THR A 104 6.84 5.00 -5.20
CA THR A 104 5.85 6.09 -5.34
C THR A 104 6.19 7.14 -6.40
N ALA A 105 7.47 7.49 -6.55
CA ALA A 105 7.89 8.41 -7.62
C ALA A 105 7.56 7.85 -9.02
N ASN A 106 7.75 6.54 -9.23
CA ASN A 106 7.35 5.85 -10.46
C ASN A 106 5.83 5.89 -10.59
N ALA A 107 5.10 5.51 -9.54
CA ALA A 107 3.64 5.52 -9.52
C ALA A 107 3.05 6.89 -9.91
N ALA A 108 3.54 7.96 -9.29
CA ALA A 108 3.09 9.32 -9.56
C ALA A 108 3.47 9.81 -10.98
N SER A 109 4.49 9.22 -11.60
CA SER A 109 4.87 9.49 -12.99
C SER A 109 4.11 8.63 -14.02
N GLY A 110 3.41 7.59 -13.57
CA GLY A 110 2.74 6.60 -14.42
C GLY A 110 3.64 5.46 -14.90
N VAL A 111 4.65 5.12 -14.10
CA VAL A 111 5.56 3.97 -14.27
C VAL A 111 5.27 2.94 -13.17
N LEU A 112 5.75 1.71 -13.33
CA LEU A 112 5.49 0.57 -12.45
C LEU A 112 5.84 0.85 -10.98
N SER A 113 4.92 0.42 -10.10
CA SER A 113 5.06 0.40 -8.64
C SER A 113 4.47 -0.90 -8.06
N ALA A 114 4.76 -1.18 -6.80
CA ALA A 114 4.30 -2.39 -6.15
C ALA A 114 3.78 -2.12 -4.73
N PHE A 115 2.80 -2.90 -4.30
CA PHE A 115 2.58 -3.16 -2.89
C PHE A 115 3.59 -4.22 -2.42
N ALA A 116 4.15 -4.08 -1.22
CA ALA A 116 4.97 -5.09 -0.57
C ALA A 116 4.57 -5.28 0.89
N GLY A 117 4.39 -6.53 1.32
CA GLY A 117 4.00 -6.85 2.69
C GLY A 117 4.57 -8.17 3.19
N VAL A 118 4.95 -8.19 4.47
CA VAL A 118 5.42 -9.37 5.20
C VAL A 118 4.53 -9.58 6.42
N ILE A 119 4.17 -10.83 6.68
CA ILE A 119 3.49 -11.25 7.90
C ILE A 119 4.49 -11.83 8.88
N ALA A 120 4.53 -11.22 10.06
CA ALA A 120 5.18 -11.78 11.23
C ALA A 120 4.14 -12.29 12.22
N VAL A 121 4.31 -13.53 12.71
CA VAL A 121 3.55 -14.10 13.81
C VAL A 121 4.48 -14.18 15.01
N ASP A 122 4.11 -13.54 16.11
CA ASP A 122 4.93 -13.42 17.32
C ASP A 122 6.36 -12.91 17.02
N GLY A 123 6.45 -11.97 16.08
CA GLY A 123 7.72 -11.37 15.64
C GLY A 123 8.54 -12.22 14.67
N VAL A 124 8.08 -13.41 14.30
CA VAL A 124 8.76 -14.28 13.33
C VAL A 124 8.10 -14.13 11.96
N PRO A 125 8.83 -13.73 10.89
CA PRO A 125 8.29 -13.72 9.53
C PRO A 125 7.84 -15.11 9.10
N THR A 126 6.62 -15.21 8.57
CA THR A 126 5.97 -16.48 8.18
C THR A 126 5.48 -16.48 6.75
N ASP A 127 5.11 -15.32 6.20
CA ASP A 127 4.57 -15.20 4.85
C ASP A 127 4.89 -13.82 4.26
N ALA A 128 4.84 -13.69 2.94
CA ALA A 128 5.08 -12.43 2.24
C ALA A 128 4.32 -12.35 0.93
N LEU A 129 3.94 -11.14 0.53
CA LEU A 129 3.23 -10.87 -0.71
C LEU A 129 3.74 -9.56 -1.31
N ALA A 130 4.05 -9.60 -2.59
CA ALA A 130 4.21 -8.41 -3.41
C ALA A 130 3.09 -8.38 -4.45
N SER A 131 2.66 -7.18 -4.86
CA SER A 131 1.69 -7.04 -5.95
C SER A 131 2.07 -5.86 -6.81
N TRP A 132 2.34 -6.10 -8.09
CA TRP A 132 2.57 -5.04 -9.07
C TRP A 132 1.26 -4.29 -9.31
N LEU A 133 1.14 -3.07 -8.78
CA LEU A 133 -0.12 -2.30 -8.76
C LEU A 133 -0.66 -2.02 -10.17
N ASP A 134 0.23 -1.86 -11.14
CA ASP A 134 -0.12 -1.60 -12.54
C ASP A 134 -0.51 -2.85 -13.35
N THR A 135 -0.24 -4.06 -12.84
CA THR A 135 -0.49 -5.31 -13.59
C THR A 135 -1.32 -6.34 -12.82
N GLY A 136 -1.49 -6.15 -11.51
CA GLY A 136 -2.19 -7.08 -10.61
C GLY A 136 -1.39 -8.36 -10.37
N ARG A 137 -0.16 -8.48 -10.85
CA ARG A 137 0.64 -9.70 -10.64
C ARG A 137 1.14 -9.75 -9.19
N CYS A 138 0.77 -10.83 -8.49
CA CYS A 138 1.33 -11.22 -7.21
C CYS A 138 2.36 -12.35 -7.34
#